data_AF-A0A958I3B0-F1
#
_entry.id   AF-A0A958I3B0-F1
#
_cell.length_a   1.000
_cell.length_b   1.000
_cell.length_c   1.000
_cell.angle_alpha   90.00
_cell.angle_beta   90.00
_cell.angle_gamma   90.00
#
_symmetry.space_group_name_H-M   'P 1'
#
loop_
_entity.id
_entity.type
_entity.pdbx_description
1 polymer ?
#
loop_
_entity_poly.entity_id
_entity_poly.type
_entity_poly.pdbx_seq_one_letter_code
_entity_poly.pdbx_strand_id
1 'polypeptide(L)'
;MNDFLQIYLQAAALIAVTVTALWLLSLRLKNASIADVFWGSGFVMCCWLYFLQTPDGAPLRKWLVCALVTIWGLRLSIYIFS
;
A
#
# COMPACT_ATOMS: atom_id res chain seq x y z
N MET A 1 9.60 -6.44 -23.27
CA MET A 1 8.89 -5.15 -23.34
C MET A 1 8.03 -4.86 -22.09
N ASN A 2 7.57 -5.82 -21.26
CA ASN A 2 6.44 -5.54 -20.36
C ASN A 2 6.64 -5.75 -18.84
N ASP A 3 7.85 -6.02 -18.33
CA ASP A 3 8.01 -6.28 -16.88
C ASP A 3 7.67 -5.04 -16.04
N PHE A 4 8.19 -3.88 -16.45
CA PHE A 4 7.90 -2.59 -15.82
C PHE A 4 6.39 -2.31 -15.79
N LEU A 5 5.73 -2.25 -16.96
CA LEU A 5 4.31 -1.91 -17.05
C LEU A 5 3.44 -2.91 -16.28
N GLN A 6 3.78 -4.20 -16.32
CA GLN A 6 3.07 -5.25 -15.60
C GLN A 6 3.10 -5.02 -14.09
N ILE A 7 4.26 -4.68 -13.52
CA ILE A 7 4.41 -4.39 -12.08
C ILE A 7 3.52 -3.20 -11.68
N TYR A 8 3.51 -2.11 -12.47
CA TYR A 8 2.65 -0.96 -12.18
C TYR A 8 1.17 -1.27 -12.32
N LEU A 9 0.78 -2.05 -13.33
CA LEU A 9 -0.62 -2.45 -13.51
C LEU A 9 -1.10 -3.34 -12.36
N GLN A 10 -0.25 -4.24 -11.86
CA GLN A 10 -0.58 -5.07 -10.70
C GLN A 10 -0.73 -4.24 -9.42
N ALA A 11 0.15 -3.27 -9.18
CA ALA A 11 0.02 -2.34 -8.06
C ALA A 11 -1.23 -1.46 -8.18
N ALA A 12 -1.53 -0.95 -9.38
CA ALA A 12 -2.72 -0.16 -9.66
C ALA A 12 -3.99 -0.97 -9.44
N ALA A 13 -4.03 -2.23 -9.90
CA ALA A 13 -5.15 -3.14 -9.68
C ALA A 13 -5.33 -3.45 -8.18
N LEU A 14 -4.24 -3.72 -7.45
CA LEU A 14 -4.28 -3.95 -6.01
C LEU A 14 -4.89 -2.76 -5.26
N ILE A 15 -4.43 -1.53 -5.55
CA ILE A 15 -4.98 -0.31 -4.94
C ILE A 15 -6.44 -0.12 -5.35
N ALA A 16 -6.76 -0.23 -6.65
CA ALA A 16 -8.11 0.01 -7.15
C ALA A 16 -9.13 -0.92 -6.50
N VAL A 17 -8.81 -2.21 -6.39
CA VAL A 17 -9.67 -3.20 -5.71
C VAL A 17 -9.82 -2.85 -4.23
N THR A 18 -8.72 -2.55 -3.54
CA THR A 18 -8.76 -2.31 -2.09
C THR A 18 -9.50 -1.01 -1.75
N VAL A 19 -9.23 0.07 -2.46
CA VAL A 19 -9.91 1.37 -2.27
C VAL A 19 -11.38 1.26 -2.64
N THR A 20 -11.74 0.50 -3.69
CA THR A 20 -13.15 0.24 -4.03
C THR A 20 -13.86 -0.55 -2.94
N ALA A 21 -13.22 -1.59 -2.39
CA ALA A 21 -13.76 -2.35 -1.29
C ALA A 21 -13.96 -1.49 -0.03
N LEU A 22 -12.98 -0.63 0.29
CA LEU A 22 -13.08 0.33 1.40
C LEU A 22 -14.15 1.38 1.17
N TRP A 23 -14.33 1.86 -0.06
CA TRP A 23 -15.40 2.77 -0.40
C TRP A 23 -16.77 2.12 -0.20
N LEU A 24 -16.96 0.89 -0.68
CA LEU A 24 -18.20 0.15 -0.41
C LEU A 24 -18.43 -0.08 1.10
N LEU A 25 -17.37 -0.34 1.85
CA LEU A 25 -17.42 -0.47 3.31
C LEU A 25 -17.77 0.86 3.99
N SER A 26 -17.21 1.98 3.53
CA SER A 26 -17.47 3.31 4.08
C SER A 26 -18.93 3.74 3.88
N LEU A 27 -19.54 3.36 2.75
CA LEU A 27 -20.98 3.56 2.51
C LEU A 27 -21.84 2.81 3.52
N ARG A 28 -21.49 1.55 3.84
CA ARG A 28 -22.22 0.75 4.83
C ARG A 28 -22.04 1.28 6.25
N LEU A 29 -20.82 1.69 6.60
CA LEU A 29 -20.49 2.24 7.91
C LEU A 29 -20.90 3.72 8.07
N LYS A 30 -21.32 4.37 6.97
CA LYS A 30 -21.58 5.81 6.89
C LYS A 30 -20.43 6.65 7.44
N ASN A 31 -19.20 6.17 7.25
CA ASN A 31 -18.00 6.81 7.76
C ASN A 31 -16.89 6.81 6.70
N ALA A 32 -16.66 7.97 6.09
CA ALA A 32 -15.63 8.15 5.07
C ALA A 32 -14.20 8.24 5.64
N SER A 33 -14.03 8.51 6.95
CA SER A 33 -12.71 8.70 7.56
C SER A 33 -11.85 7.43 7.57
N ILE A 34 -12.45 6.27 7.32
CA ILE A 34 -11.75 4.99 7.21
C ILE A 34 -10.70 5.03 6.08
N ALA A 35 -10.95 5.81 5.03
CA ALA A 35 -9.98 6.01 3.95
C ALA A 35 -8.71 6.71 4.45
N ASP A 36 -8.82 7.62 5.42
CA ASP A 36 -7.69 8.36 5.99
C ASP A 36 -6.75 7.44 6.78
N VAL A 37 -7.33 6.52 7.55
CA VAL A 37 -6.58 5.46 8.27
C VAL A 37 -5.85 4.55 7.28
N PHE A 38 -6.49 4.24 6.15
CA PHE A 38 -5.98 3.29 5.18
C PHE A 38 -4.78 3.79 4.38
N TRP A 39 -4.59 5.11 4.20
CA TRP A 39 -3.50 5.61 3.36
C TRP A 39 -2.13 5.05 3.77
N GLY A 40 -1.83 5.04 5.08
CA GLY A 40 -0.59 4.48 5.61
C GLY A 40 -0.40 3.00 5.23
N SER A 41 -1.38 2.15 5.51
CA SER A 41 -1.32 0.71 5.22
C SER A 41 -1.37 0.40 3.71
N GLY A 42 -2.07 1.20 2.92
CA GLY A 42 -2.08 1.15 1.46
C GLY A 42 -0.69 1.29 0.85
N PHE A 43 0.10 2.27 1.32
CA PHE A 43 1.49 2.45 0.90
C PHE A 43 2.38 1.27 1.32
N VAL A 44 2.18 0.73 2.53
CA VAL A 44 2.91 -0.47 2.99
C VAL A 44 2.64 -1.65 2.06
N MET A 45 1.38 -1.94 1.73
CA MET A 45 1.03 -3.03 0.82
C MET A 45 1.69 -2.88 -0.56
N CYS A 46 1.67 -1.68 -1.13
CA CYS A 46 2.30 -1.44 -2.43
C CYS A 46 3.82 -1.59 -2.36
N CYS A 47 4.45 -1.11 -1.29
CA CYS A 47 5.88 -1.24 -1.07
C CYS A 47 6.31 -2.71 -1.00
N TRP A 48 5.55 -3.55 -0.30
CA TRP A 48 5.80 -4.99 -0.24
C TRP A 48 5.57 -5.68 -1.60
N LEU A 49 4.53 -5.30 -2.34
CA LEU A 49 4.31 -5.81 -3.69
C LEU A 49 5.50 -5.50 -4.61
N TYR A 50 5.99 -4.26 -4.61
CA TYR A 50 7.19 -3.88 -5.38
C TYR A 50 8.43 -4.62 -4.89
N PHE A 51 8.61 -4.77 -3.58
CA PHE A 51 9.74 -5.49 -3.00
C PHE A 51 9.82 -6.94 -3.50
N LEU A 52 8.67 -7.63 -3.57
CA LEU A 52 8.57 -9.02 -4.01
C LEU A 52 8.75 -9.18 -5.52
N GLN A 53 8.23 -8.23 -6.31
CA GLN A 53 8.27 -8.31 -7.77
C GLN A 53 9.57 -7.82 -8.41
N THR A 54 10.45 -7.18 -7.63
CA THR A 54 11.75 -6.70 -8.13
C THR A 54 12.91 -7.45 -7.43
N PRO A 55 13.07 -8.77 -7.61
CA PRO A 55 14.05 -9.56 -6.86
C PRO A 55 15.49 -9.06 -7.05
N ASP A 56 15.80 -8.53 -8.23
CA ASP A 56 17.10 -7.98 -8.59
C ASP A 56 17.36 -6.57 -8.02
N GLY A 57 18.64 -6.18 -8.01
CA GLY A 57 19.07 -4.82 -7.64
C GLY A 57 19.84 -4.76 -6.32
N ALA A 58 19.67 -3.66 -5.56
CA ALA A 58 20.43 -3.40 -4.34
C ALA A 58 19.65 -3.86 -3.08
N PRO A 59 19.95 -5.03 -2.49
CA PRO A 59 19.14 -5.63 -1.44
C PRO A 59 19.05 -4.76 -0.19
N LEU A 60 20.16 -4.15 0.23
CA LEU A 60 20.18 -3.27 1.41
C LEU A 60 19.23 -2.07 1.27
N ARG A 61 19.22 -1.43 0.09
CA ARG A 61 18.33 -0.30 -0.19
C ARG A 61 16.86 -0.72 -0.17
N LYS A 62 16.54 -1.86 -0.77
CA LYS A 62 15.17 -2.39 -0.78
C LYS A 62 14.66 -2.66 0.63
N TRP A 63 15.47 -3.34 1.44
CA TRP A 63 15.13 -3.61 2.85
C TRP A 63 14.98 -2.33 3.66
N LEU A 64 15.89 -1.37 3.50
CA LEU A 64 15.81 -0.08 4.19
C LEU A 64 14.53 0.67 3.84
N VAL A 65 14.20 0.80 2.54
CA VAL A 65 12.96 1.46 2.10
C VAL A 65 11.73 0.73 2.63
N CYS A 66 11.70 -0.61 2.51
CA CYS A 66 10.56 -1.40 2.96
C CYS A 66 10.33 -1.28 4.47
N ALA A 67 11.41 -1.31 5.26
CA ALA A 67 11.35 -1.10 6.71
C ALA A 67 10.85 0.30 7.07
N LEU A 68 11.42 1.34 6.45
CA LEU A 68 11.03 2.73 6.71
C LEU A 68 9.56 2.99 6.33
N VAL A 69 9.12 2.51 5.17
CA VAL A 69 7.73 2.64 4.73
C VAL A 69 6.79 1.86 5.64
N THR A 70 7.18 0.67 6.08
CA THR A 70 6.38 -0.12 7.03
C THR A 70 6.24 0.60 8.38
N ILE A 71 7.35 1.09 8.96
CA ILE A 71 7.33 1.82 10.23
C ILE A 71 6.48 3.08 10.11
N TRP A 72 6.73 3.89 9.09
CA TRP A 72 5.98 5.13 8.88
C TRP A 72 4.50 4.88 8.60
N GLY A 73 4.17 3.96 7.69
CA GLY A 73 2.81 3.68 7.25
C GLY A 73 1.97 3.10 8.38
N LEU A 74 2.50 2.14 9.14
CA LEU A 74 1.81 1.59 10.30
C LEU A 74 1.66 2.64 11.41
N ARG A 75 2.70 3.44 11.70
CA ARG A 75 2.61 4.53 12.68
C ARG A 75 1.54 5.55 12.29
N LEU A 76 1.45 5.92 11.02
CA LEU A 76 0.43 6.85 10.53
C LEU A 76 -0.97 6.25 10.67
N SER A 77 -1.19 5.03 10.20
CA SER A 77 -2.49 4.35 10.30
C SER A 77 -2.93 4.18 11.76
N ILE A 78 -2.04 3.76 12.66
CA ILE A 78 -2.35 3.61 14.09
C ILE A 78 -2.69 4.97 14.72
N TYR A 79 -1.96 6.04 14.38
CA TYR A 79 -2.20 7.37 14.92
C TYR A 79 -3.55 7.96 14.48
N ILE A 80 -3.99 7.72 13.24
CA ILE A 80 -5.29 8.21 12.74
C ILE A 80 -6.44 7.33 13.28
N PHE A 81 -6.17 6.04 13.53
CA PHE A 81 -7.17 5.13 14.09
C PHE A 81 -7.42 5.33 15.59
N SER A 82 -6.42 5.81 16.33
CA SER A 82 -6.49 6.06 17.78
C SER A 82 -7.25 7.35 18.09
#